data_AF-T0U3P5-F1
#
_entry.id   AF-T0U3P5-F1
#
_cell.length_a   1.000
_cell.length_b   1.000
_cell.length_c   1.000
_cell.angle_alpha   90.00
_cell.angle_beta   90.00
_cell.angle_gamma   90.00
#
_symmetry.space_group_name_H-M   'P 1'
#
loop_
_entity.id
_entity.type
_entity.pdbx_description
1 polymer ?
#
loop_
_entity_poly.entity_id
_entity_poly.type
_entity_poly.pdbx_seq_one_letter_code
_entity_poly.pdbx_strand_id
1 'polypeptide(L)'
;MDLKVIKAKDYSSIKGTWIDGRGNELVFDDKGLVSEDVELDASSFKQKDQIAEMTVSAKSGVGGYGLLLLPKGQKAGKDDASDKSKDRIWAGQSPAYGDDDNFYYRKKEQPKDREQVERDDSSSTTKTSKAKKWASSQGSDTKSSKKSDKDSFPGYSSDQIEAARVWAYVIQSVPKELNINESAAGSYIYTDGMGVTYPKTVHHLYGSYSAEGNVTYSSNGDGTVTIYPVPSHWQQSPDELNSQEFMTQFTQGILDHAETVTLPDGDPDTIRQILAVLQ
;
A
#
# COMPACT_ATOMS: atom_id res chain seq x y z
N MET A 1 -12.85 -4.56 21.68
CA MET A 1 -11.43 -4.23 21.85
C MET A 1 -11.23 -3.75 23.27
N ASP A 2 -10.26 -4.28 24.00
CA ASP A 2 -9.98 -3.87 25.38
C ASP A 2 -8.53 -3.35 25.49
N LEU A 3 -8.38 -2.04 25.68
CA LEU A 3 -7.06 -1.40 25.74
C LEU A 3 -6.29 -1.75 27.01
N LYS A 4 -6.96 -2.18 28.09
CA LYS A 4 -6.30 -2.53 29.36
C LYS A 4 -5.49 -3.81 29.22
N VAL A 5 -6.04 -4.82 28.53
CA VAL A 5 -5.33 -6.08 28.28
C VAL A 5 -4.22 -5.89 27.24
N ILE A 6 -4.44 -5.06 26.22
CA ILE A 6 -3.41 -4.73 25.22
C ILE A 6 -2.21 -4.02 25.88
N LYS A 7 -2.45 -3.11 26.82
CA LYS A 7 -1.38 -2.49 27.62
C LYS A 7 -0.57 -3.52 28.42
N ALA A 8 -1.19 -4.62 28.83
CA ALA A 8 -0.53 -5.75 29.49
C ALA A 8 0.12 -6.73 28.51
N LYS A 9 0.21 -6.37 27.21
CA LYS A 9 0.73 -7.18 26.10
C LYS A 9 -0.09 -8.46 25.83
N ASP A 10 -1.36 -8.44 26.21
CA ASP A 10 -2.34 -9.45 25.85
C ASP A 10 -3.21 -8.92 24.69
N TYR A 11 -2.99 -9.50 23.51
CA TYR A 11 -3.64 -9.10 22.26
C TYR A 11 -4.89 -9.92 21.94
N SER A 12 -5.33 -10.81 22.85
CA SER A 12 -6.51 -11.66 22.66
C SER A 12 -7.78 -10.86 22.31
N SER A 13 -7.93 -9.65 22.84
CA SER A 13 -9.10 -8.79 22.57
C SER A 13 -9.15 -8.23 21.13
N ILE A 14 -8.02 -8.26 20.41
CA ILE A 14 -7.89 -7.85 19.00
C ILE A 14 -7.49 -8.99 18.07
N LYS A 15 -7.40 -10.22 18.57
CA LYS A 15 -7.12 -11.42 17.78
C LYS A 15 -8.04 -11.53 16.56
N GLY A 16 -7.47 -12.03 15.47
CA GLY A 16 -8.14 -12.31 14.21
C GLY A 16 -7.65 -11.41 13.09
N THR A 17 -8.28 -11.57 11.93
CA THR A 17 -8.00 -10.76 10.75
C THR A 17 -8.83 -9.49 10.78
N TRP A 18 -8.18 -8.36 10.55
CA TRP A 18 -8.81 -7.08 10.30
C TRP A 18 -8.55 -6.70 8.85
N ILE A 19 -9.57 -6.21 8.16
CA ILE A 19 -9.53 -5.85 6.75
C ILE A 19 -10.06 -4.43 6.58
N ASP A 20 -9.37 -3.61 5.80
CA ASP A 20 -9.82 -2.27 5.45
C ASP A 20 -10.74 -2.27 4.21
N GLY A 21 -11.22 -1.11 3.78
CA GLY A 21 -12.08 -0.99 2.59
C GLY A 21 -11.37 -1.30 1.27
N ARG A 22 -10.02 -1.35 1.31
CA ARG A 22 -9.13 -1.56 0.16
C ARG A 22 -8.66 -3.01 0.04
N GLY A 23 -8.97 -3.85 1.02
CA GLY A 23 -8.64 -5.27 1.07
C GLY A 23 -7.30 -5.59 1.72
N ASN A 24 -6.62 -4.61 2.33
CA ASN A 24 -5.40 -4.86 3.10
C ASN A 24 -5.75 -5.57 4.40
N GLU A 25 -4.90 -6.49 4.85
CA GLU A 25 -5.16 -7.28 6.05
C GLU A 25 -4.12 -7.05 7.13
N LEU A 26 -4.59 -6.93 8.38
CA LEU A 26 -3.78 -7.04 9.59
C LEU A 26 -4.23 -8.29 10.35
N VAL A 27 -3.31 -9.20 10.63
CA VAL A 27 -3.60 -10.45 11.33
C VAL A 27 -2.99 -10.37 12.72
N PHE A 28 -3.80 -10.53 13.76
CA PHE A 28 -3.33 -10.58 15.15
C PHE A 28 -3.54 -11.96 15.75
N ASP A 29 -2.52 -12.46 16.47
CA ASP A 29 -2.61 -13.61 17.35
C ASP A 29 -2.53 -13.19 18.83
N ASP A 30 -2.36 -14.15 19.73
CA ASP A 30 -2.27 -13.90 21.17
C ASP A 30 -0.97 -13.16 21.57
N LYS A 31 0.02 -13.10 20.67
CA LYS A 31 1.35 -12.48 20.86
C LYS A 31 1.49 -11.13 20.17
N GLY A 32 0.60 -10.78 19.25
CA GLY A 32 0.57 -9.47 18.60
C GLY A 32 0.31 -9.58 17.10
N LEU A 33 0.91 -8.67 16.33
CA LEU A 33 0.80 -8.66 14.88
C LEU A 33 1.57 -9.86 14.29
N VAL A 34 0.92 -10.61 13.42
CA VAL A 34 1.48 -11.74 12.68
C VAL A 34 1.88 -11.25 11.29
N SER A 35 3.19 -11.11 11.08
CA SER A 35 3.77 -10.75 9.78
C SER A 35 5.19 -11.30 9.66
N GLU A 36 5.59 -11.63 8.44
CA GLU A 36 6.97 -12.02 8.12
C GLU A 36 7.89 -10.80 8.14
N ASP A 37 7.41 -9.64 7.68
CA ASP A 37 8.22 -8.45 7.37
C ASP A 37 8.18 -7.37 8.44
N VAL A 38 7.11 -7.32 9.24
CA VAL A 38 6.94 -6.31 10.28
C VAL A 38 6.70 -6.91 11.64
N GLU A 39 6.96 -6.13 12.68
CA GLU A 39 6.72 -6.48 14.07
C GLU A 39 6.08 -5.33 14.84
N LEU A 40 5.22 -5.69 15.79
CA LEU A 40 4.58 -4.73 16.67
C LEU A 40 5.55 -4.36 17.80
N ASP A 41 5.91 -3.08 17.91
CA ASP A 41 6.69 -2.60 19.04
C ASP A 41 5.79 -2.49 20.28
N ALA A 42 5.78 -3.54 21.11
CA ALA A 42 4.98 -3.57 22.33
C ALA A 42 5.38 -2.48 23.35
N SER A 43 6.56 -1.88 23.24
CA SER A 43 7.00 -0.79 24.14
C SER A 43 6.48 0.58 23.71
N SER A 44 6.06 0.73 22.46
CA SER A 44 5.52 1.97 21.89
C SER A 44 4.11 2.33 22.37
N PHE A 45 3.43 1.45 23.12
CA PHE A 45 2.04 1.63 23.52
C PHE A 45 1.82 2.95 24.29
N LYS A 46 1.03 3.84 23.71
CA LYS A 46 0.63 5.11 24.30
C LYS A 46 -0.89 5.20 24.31
N GLN A 47 -1.49 5.28 25.50
CA GLN A 47 -2.93 5.47 25.62
C GLN A 47 -3.24 6.94 25.93
N LYS A 48 -4.16 7.52 25.15
CA LYS A 48 -4.73 8.84 25.42
C LYS A 48 -6.24 8.68 25.49
N ASP A 49 -6.82 9.01 26.64
CA ASP A 49 -8.24 8.80 26.91
C ASP A 49 -8.68 7.34 26.66
N GLN A 50 -9.61 7.14 25.73
CA GLN A 50 -10.20 5.84 25.38
C GLN A 50 -9.65 5.29 24.05
N ILE A 51 -8.56 5.86 23.52
CA ILE A 51 -7.86 5.42 22.31
C ILE A 51 -6.40 5.10 22.65
N ALA A 52 -5.76 4.24 21.86
CA ALA A 52 -4.36 3.92 22.04
C ALA A 52 -3.60 3.91 20.72
N GLU A 53 -2.35 4.35 20.78
CA GLU A 53 -1.41 4.36 19.67
C GLU A 53 -0.31 3.32 19.93
N MET A 54 0.12 2.67 18.87
CA MET A 54 1.26 1.77 18.85
C MET A 54 2.04 1.98 17.56
N THR A 55 3.28 1.52 17.51
CA THR A 55 4.12 1.52 16.32
C THR A 55 4.32 0.09 15.85
N VAL A 56 4.21 -0.10 14.55
CA VAL A 56 4.68 -1.29 13.85
C VAL A 56 5.95 -0.90 13.11
N SER A 57 7.01 -1.67 13.33
CA SER A 57 8.32 -1.47 12.73
C SER A 57 8.59 -2.57 11.72
N ALA A 58 9.24 -2.24 10.61
CA ALA A 58 9.76 -3.29 9.73
C ALA A 58 10.92 -4.02 10.42
N LYS A 59 10.96 -5.35 10.28
CA LYS A 59 12.08 -6.17 10.79
C LYS A 59 13.38 -5.93 10.05
N SER A 60 13.31 -5.35 8.86
CA SER A 60 14.46 -4.79 8.15
C SER A 60 15.11 -3.62 8.88
N GLY A 61 14.48 -3.08 9.94
CA GLY A 61 14.89 -1.87 10.65
C GLY A 61 14.48 -0.58 9.94
N VAL A 62 13.80 -0.69 8.79
CA VAL A 62 13.53 0.42 7.88
C VAL A 62 12.06 0.60 7.65
N GLY A 63 11.54 1.72 8.15
CA GLY A 63 10.15 2.08 8.00
C GLY A 63 9.26 1.41 9.03
N GLY A 64 7.98 1.67 8.88
CA GLY A 64 6.98 1.34 9.87
C GLY A 64 5.78 2.25 9.70
N TYR A 65 4.79 2.01 10.54
CA TYR A 65 3.55 2.78 10.56
C TYR A 65 3.00 2.82 11.96
N GLY A 66 2.21 3.86 12.25
CA GLY A 66 1.43 3.93 13.46
C GLY A 66 0.18 3.07 13.34
N LEU A 67 -0.18 2.42 14.43
CA LEU A 67 -1.49 1.85 14.66
C LEU A 67 -2.25 2.75 15.64
N LEU A 68 -3.49 3.07 15.29
CA LEU A 68 -4.43 3.72 16.19
C LEU A 68 -5.58 2.75 16.49
N LEU A 69 -5.63 2.30 17.73
CA LEU A 69 -6.62 1.39 18.28
C LEU A 69 -7.83 2.19 18.76
N LEU A 70 -8.97 1.94 18.12
CA LEU A 70 -10.20 2.70 18.30
C LEU A 70 -11.33 1.77 18.76
N PRO A 71 -11.52 1.63 20.08
CA PRO A 71 -12.70 0.95 20.61
C PRO A 71 -14.00 1.56 20.06
N LYS A 72 -15.05 0.74 19.99
CA LYS A 72 -16.42 1.17 19.67
C LYS A 72 -16.77 2.48 20.40
N GLY A 73 -17.30 3.44 19.64
CA GLY A 73 -17.76 4.75 20.10
C GLY A 73 -16.69 5.84 20.11
N GLN A 74 -15.41 5.51 19.92
CA GLN A 74 -14.32 6.48 19.93
C GLN A 74 -14.08 7.13 18.56
N LYS A 75 -13.32 8.23 18.52
CA LYS A 75 -12.98 8.93 17.27
C LYS A 75 -11.48 9.08 17.13
N ALA A 76 -10.97 8.95 15.90
CA ALA A 76 -9.58 9.22 15.55
C ALA A 76 -9.28 10.72 15.45
N GLY A 77 -10.24 11.49 14.95
CA GLY A 77 -10.11 12.93 14.72
C GLY A 77 -11.46 13.61 14.50
N LYS A 78 -11.44 14.89 14.15
CA LYS A 78 -12.65 15.68 13.86
C LYS A 78 -13.32 15.23 12.56
N ASP A 79 -12.50 14.80 11.61
CA ASP A 79 -12.81 14.34 10.26
C ASP A 79 -13.03 12.83 10.15
N ASP A 80 -13.02 12.10 11.27
CA ASP A 80 -13.24 10.65 11.30
C ASP A 80 -14.55 10.26 10.59
N ALA A 81 -14.42 9.66 9.40
CA ALA A 81 -15.51 9.18 8.56
C ALA A 81 -15.98 7.74 8.92
N SER A 82 -15.28 7.08 9.83
CA SER A 82 -15.46 5.65 10.11
C SER A 82 -16.76 5.27 10.82
N ASP A 83 -17.15 4.00 10.72
CA ASP A 83 -18.24 3.39 11.48
C ASP A 83 -17.88 3.23 12.97
N LYS A 84 -18.18 4.28 13.73
CA LYS A 84 -17.96 4.38 15.18
C LYS A 84 -18.77 3.37 15.99
N SER A 85 -19.73 2.65 15.40
CA SER A 85 -20.46 1.60 16.11
C SER A 85 -19.61 0.34 16.35
N LYS A 86 -18.48 0.23 15.65
CA LYS A 86 -17.56 -0.92 15.69
C LYS A 86 -16.22 -0.55 16.31
N ASP A 87 -15.53 -1.57 16.79
CA ASP A 87 -14.09 -1.47 17.00
C ASP A 87 -13.40 -1.31 15.65
N ARG A 88 -12.40 -0.44 15.60
CA ARG A 88 -11.61 -0.12 14.40
C ARG A 88 -10.13 -0.09 14.73
N ILE A 89 -9.31 -0.35 13.72
CA ILE A 89 -7.88 -0.04 13.75
C ILE A 89 -7.62 0.89 12.57
N TRP A 90 -6.87 1.95 12.78
CA TRP A 90 -6.29 2.70 11.68
C TRP A 90 -4.80 2.40 11.63
N ALA A 91 -4.24 2.25 10.43
CA ALA A 91 -2.82 2.00 10.22
C ALA A 91 -2.28 2.98 9.18
N GLY A 92 -1.18 3.66 9.48
CA GLY A 92 -0.57 4.59 8.53
C GLY A 92 0.51 5.47 9.13
N GLN A 93 1.15 6.28 8.28
CA GLN A 93 2.24 7.18 8.68
C GLN A 93 1.77 8.60 9.01
N SER A 94 0.62 9.03 8.50
CA SER A 94 0.06 10.36 8.76
C SER A 94 -1.46 10.29 8.88
N PRO A 95 -2.09 11.07 9.78
CA PRO A 95 -3.54 11.06 9.97
C PRO A 95 -4.31 11.22 8.65
N ALA A 96 -5.12 10.22 8.32
CA ALA A 96 -5.98 10.20 7.13
C ALA A 96 -7.34 9.60 7.49
N TYR A 97 -8.11 10.31 8.31
CA TYR A 97 -9.34 9.79 8.93
C TYR A 97 -10.62 10.11 8.16
N GLY A 98 -10.54 10.97 7.13
CA GLY A 98 -11.64 11.41 6.29
C GLY A 98 -12.25 10.37 5.35
N ASP A 99 -11.73 9.15 5.34
CA ASP A 99 -12.16 8.05 4.48
C ASP A 99 -12.34 6.79 5.33
N ASP A 100 -13.51 6.16 5.27
CA ASP A 100 -13.82 4.92 6.00
C ASP A 100 -12.97 3.75 5.51
N ASP A 101 -12.56 3.77 4.24
CA ASP A 101 -11.77 2.70 3.63
C ASP A 101 -10.35 2.63 4.20
N ASN A 102 -9.89 3.65 4.92
CA ASN A 102 -8.62 3.66 5.65
C ASN A 102 -8.70 2.97 7.03
N PHE A 103 -9.88 2.55 7.45
CA PHE A 103 -10.08 1.88 8.73
C PHE A 103 -10.25 0.39 8.55
N TYR A 104 -9.49 -0.37 9.33
CA TYR A 104 -9.58 -1.80 9.42
C TYR A 104 -10.72 -2.19 10.35
N TYR A 105 -11.55 -3.10 9.85
CA TYR A 105 -12.63 -3.73 10.59
C TYR A 105 -12.37 -5.21 10.75
N ARG A 106 -12.85 -5.80 11.84
CA ARG A 106 -12.71 -7.24 12.04
C ARG A 106 -13.43 -7.99 10.92
N LYS A 107 -12.68 -8.78 10.16
CA LYS A 107 -13.22 -9.71 9.16
C LYS A 107 -14.06 -10.73 9.92
N LYS A 108 -15.35 -10.84 9.60
CA LYS A 108 -16.20 -11.87 10.21
C LYS A 108 -15.67 -13.23 9.77
N GLU A 109 -15.13 -14.01 10.70
CA GLU A 109 -14.89 -15.43 10.45
C GLU A 109 -16.24 -16.07 10.09
N GLN A 110 -16.32 -16.69 8.92
CA GLN A 110 -17.42 -17.62 8.68
C GLN A 110 -17.22 -18.79 9.65
N PRO A 111 -18.25 -19.18 10.43
CA PRO A 111 -18.12 -20.33 11.31
C PRO A 111 -17.81 -21.57 10.48
N LYS A 112 -16.64 -22.17 10.70
CA LYS A 112 -16.34 -23.55 10.28
C LYS A 112 -16.95 -24.52 11.30
N ASP A 113 -18.27 -24.54 11.39
CA ASP A 113 -19.01 -25.61 12.05
C ASP A 113 -20.34 -25.80 11.31
N ARG A 114 -20.30 -26.66 10.29
CA ARG A 114 -21.48 -27.39 9.85
C ARG A 114 -21.03 -28.82 9.60
N GLU A 115 -21.30 -29.68 10.58
CA GLU A 115 -21.36 -31.13 10.42
C GLU A 115 -22.05 -31.45 9.10
N GLN A 116 -21.27 -31.93 8.13
CA GLN A 116 -21.79 -32.70 7.02
C GLN A 116 -21.99 -34.12 7.52
N VAL A 117 -23.26 -34.45 7.76
CA VAL A 117 -23.71 -35.84 7.85
C VAL A 117 -23.31 -36.52 6.55
N GLU A 118 -22.48 -37.56 6.70
CA GLU A 118 -22.04 -38.48 5.67
C GLU A 118 -23.21 -39.01 4.84
N ARG A 119 -23.05 -38.99 3.52
CA ARG A 119 -23.43 -40.12 2.66
C ARG A 119 -22.38 -40.29 1.58
N ASP A 120 -21.71 -41.43 1.68
CA ASP A 120 -20.82 -42.02 0.69
C ASP A 120 -21.46 -42.03 -0.71
N ASP A 121 -20.71 -41.62 -1.72
CA ASP A 121 -20.36 -42.55 -2.80
C ASP A 121 -19.02 -42.16 -3.43
N SER A 122 -18.21 -43.19 -3.69
CA SER A 122 -16.81 -43.16 -4.06
C SER A 122 -16.57 -42.65 -5.49
N SER A 123 -15.51 -41.85 -5.68
CA SER A 123 -14.33 -42.31 -6.44
C SER A 123 -13.20 -41.29 -6.37
N SER A 124 -11.99 -41.83 -6.30
CA SER A 124 -10.72 -41.13 -6.16
C SER A 124 -10.30 -40.38 -7.43
N THR A 125 -9.61 -39.24 -7.28
CA THR A 125 -8.25 -39.01 -7.82
C THR A 125 -7.72 -37.61 -7.51
N THR A 126 -6.42 -37.59 -7.24
CA THR A 126 -5.48 -36.51 -6.96
C THR A 126 -5.49 -35.35 -7.97
N LYS A 127 -5.30 -34.09 -7.50
CA LYS A 127 -4.35 -33.05 -8.01
C LYS A 127 -4.83 -31.59 -7.92
N THR A 128 -4.00 -30.76 -7.27
CA THR A 128 -3.48 -29.43 -7.66
C THR A 128 -4.41 -28.24 -7.96
N SER A 129 -3.95 -27.08 -7.47
CA SER A 129 -4.27 -25.67 -7.75
C SER A 129 -5.09 -25.29 -9.00
N LYS A 130 -5.98 -24.30 -8.81
CA LYS A 130 -6.51 -23.32 -9.81
C LYS A 130 -7.18 -22.18 -9.02
N ALA A 131 -6.74 -20.92 -9.06
CA ALA A 131 -6.60 -20.02 -10.22
C ALA A 131 -7.82 -20.06 -11.13
N LYS A 132 -8.79 -19.16 -10.88
CA LYS A 132 -9.90 -18.90 -11.81
C LYS A 132 -9.42 -17.99 -12.95
N LYS A 133 -9.09 -18.66 -14.05
CA LYS A 133 -8.88 -18.15 -15.40
C LYS A 133 -10.22 -17.69 -15.97
N TRP A 134 -10.35 -16.40 -16.31
CA TRP A 134 -11.33 -15.96 -17.31
C TRP A 134 -10.69 -16.10 -18.69
N ALA A 135 -11.47 -16.61 -19.65
CA ALA A 135 -10.99 -17.12 -20.92
C ALA A 135 -10.39 -16.05 -21.84
N SER A 136 -9.18 -16.33 -22.34
CA SER A 136 -8.66 -15.79 -23.59
C SER A 136 -9.31 -16.54 -24.75
N SER A 137 -9.90 -15.78 -25.69
CA SER A 137 -10.07 -16.23 -27.07
C SER A 137 -9.13 -15.39 -27.93
N GLN A 138 -8.02 -15.98 -28.35
CA GLN A 138 -7.11 -15.42 -29.34
C GLN A 138 -7.58 -15.90 -30.72
N GLY A 139 -8.29 -15.02 -31.43
CA GLY A 139 -8.49 -15.11 -32.87
C GLY A 139 -7.85 -13.87 -33.47
N SER A 140 -6.75 -14.06 -34.19
CA SER A 140 -6.06 -13.03 -34.95
C SER A 140 -6.95 -12.58 -36.10
N ASP A 141 -7.62 -11.45 -35.92
CA ASP A 141 -8.02 -10.56 -37.01
C ASP A 141 -7.90 -9.14 -36.50
N THR A 142 -7.16 -8.34 -37.25
CA THR A 142 -6.84 -6.94 -37.03
C THR A 142 -8.13 -6.12 -36.90
N LYS A 143 -8.62 -5.97 -35.67
CA LYS A 143 -9.70 -5.03 -35.35
C LYS A 143 -9.24 -4.20 -34.16
N SER A 144 -8.65 -3.06 -34.49
CA SER A 144 -8.53 -1.90 -33.60
C SER A 144 -9.84 -1.80 -32.81
N SER A 145 -9.79 -2.16 -31.53
CA SER A 145 -10.82 -1.73 -30.61
C SER A 145 -10.77 -0.22 -30.66
N LYS A 146 -11.86 0.37 -31.13
CA LYS A 146 -12.01 1.81 -31.18
C LYS A 146 -11.99 2.26 -29.72
N LYS A 147 -10.79 2.60 -29.20
CA LYS A 147 -10.63 3.35 -27.94
C LYS A 147 -11.62 4.49 -28.05
N SER A 148 -12.50 4.60 -27.07
CA SER A 148 -13.52 5.64 -27.10
C SER A 148 -12.81 7.00 -27.12
N ASP A 149 -13.37 8.02 -27.77
CA ASP A 149 -12.75 9.36 -27.81
C ASP A 149 -12.47 9.92 -26.39
N LYS A 150 -13.14 9.37 -25.36
CA LYS A 150 -12.92 9.69 -23.94
C LYS A 150 -11.59 9.17 -23.39
N ASP A 151 -11.06 8.06 -23.90
CA ASP A 151 -9.79 7.47 -23.46
C ASP A 151 -8.59 8.00 -24.25
N SER A 152 -8.85 8.93 -25.17
CA SER A 152 -7.83 9.67 -25.91
C SER A 152 -7.47 10.95 -25.16
N PHE A 153 -6.17 11.11 -24.87
CA PHE A 153 -5.59 12.29 -24.23
C PHE A 153 -4.74 13.07 -25.26
N PRO A 154 -5.35 13.69 -26.28
CA PRO A 154 -4.62 14.38 -27.33
C PRO A 154 -3.81 15.54 -26.74
N GLY A 155 -2.56 15.68 -27.19
CA GLY A 155 -1.66 16.73 -26.75
C GLY A 155 -0.70 16.32 -25.62
N TYR A 156 -0.85 15.13 -25.05
CA TYR A 156 0.08 14.58 -24.06
C TYR A 156 0.88 13.41 -24.64
N SER A 157 2.14 13.27 -24.21
CA SER A 157 2.98 12.12 -24.58
C SER A 157 2.54 10.84 -23.87
N SER A 158 3.00 9.69 -24.37
CA SER A 158 2.79 8.39 -23.69
C SER A 158 3.27 8.43 -22.25
N ASP A 159 4.40 9.08 -22.00
CA ASP A 159 5.07 9.10 -20.71
C ASP A 159 4.33 10.00 -19.71
N GLN A 160 3.77 11.12 -20.19
CA GLN A 160 2.88 11.97 -19.40
C GLN A 160 1.58 11.24 -19.01
N ILE A 161 1.01 10.49 -19.96
CA ILE A 161 -0.19 9.68 -19.71
C ILE A 161 0.10 8.56 -18.72
N GLU A 162 1.25 7.89 -18.85
CA GLU A 162 1.70 6.85 -17.91
C GLU A 162 1.92 7.44 -16.52
N ALA A 163 2.63 8.57 -16.40
CA ALA A 163 2.85 9.25 -15.12
C ALA A 163 1.53 9.64 -14.43
N ALA A 164 0.55 10.17 -15.18
CA ALA A 164 -0.76 10.49 -14.64
C ALA A 164 -1.52 9.24 -14.16
N ARG A 165 -1.41 8.11 -14.88
CA ARG A 165 -2.01 6.83 -14.47
C ARG A 165 -1.33 6.26 -13.23
N VAL A 166 -0.01 6.34 -13.15
CA VAL A 166 0.76 5.93 -11.96
C VAL A 166 0.35 6.76 -10.76
N TRP A 167 0.29 8.09 -10.90
CA TRP A 167 -0.16 8.98 -9.82
C TRP A 167 -1.58 8.63 -9.36
N ALA A 168 -2.51 8.50 -10.30
CA ALA A 168 -3.90 8.13 -9.99
C ALA A 168 -4.00 6.77 -9.31
N TYR A 169 -3.16 5.80 -9.69
CA TYR A 169 -3.15 4.47 -9.11
C TYR A 169 -2.60 4.45 -7.68
N VAL A 170 -1.47 5.13 -7.45
CA VAL A 170 -0.73 5.08 -6.18
C VAL A 170 -1.27 6.09 -5.16
N ILE A 171 -1.42 7.35 -5.58
CA ILE A 171 -1.81 8.45 -4.69
C ILE A 171 -3.34 8.60 -4.62
N GLN A 172 -4.06 8.15 -5.66
CA GLN A 172 -5.53 8.12 -5.70
C GLN A 172 -6.18 9.48 -5.44
N SER A 173 -5.48 10.57 -5.79
CA SER A 173 -6.00 11.93 -5.72
C SER A 173 -5.45 12.79 -6.86
N VAL A 174 -6.13 13.90 -7.13
CA VAL A 174 -5.68 14.90 -8.11
C VAL A 174 -4.79 15.91 -7.39
N PRO A 175 -3.51 16.07 -7.82
CA PRO A 175 -2.61 17.04 -7.20
C PRO A 175 -2.93 18.45 -7.71
N LYS A 176 -2.45 19.48 -7.02
CA LYS A 176 -2.53 20.86 -7.53
C LYS A 176 -1.53 21.12 -8.66
N GLU A 177 -0.40 20.44 -8.59
CA GLU A 177 0.71 20.51 -9.54
C GLU A 177 1.37 19.14 -9.53
N LEU A 178 1.74 18.63 -10.70
CA LEU A 178 2.48 17.38 -10.81
C LEU A 178 3.79 17.62 -11.54
N ASN A 179 4.90 17.36 -10.87
CA ASN A 179 6.23 17.44 -11.46
C ASN A 179 6.75 16.03 -11.75
N ILE A 180 7.44 15.90 -12.89
CA ILE A 180 8.10 14.66 -13.31
C ILE A 180 9.60 14.93 -13.42
N ASN A 181 10.39 14.25 -12.59
CA ASN A 181 11.84 14.17 -12.77
C ASN A 181 12.24 12.77 -13.19
N GLU A 182 13.36 12.62 -13.87
CA GLU A 182 13.91 11.33 -14.29
C GLU A 182 15.33 11.15 -13.74
N SER A 183 15.62 9.92 -13.28
CA SER A 183 16.97 9.48 -12.96
C SER A 183 17.34 8.28 -13.83
N ALA A 184 18.51 8.33 -14.47
CA ALA A 184 18.98 7.27 -15.34
C ALA A 184 19.28 5.98 -14.55
N ALA A 185 19.21 4.82 -15.24
CA ALA A 185 19.70 3.56 -14.68
C ALA A 185 21.15 3.71 -14.17
N GLY A 186 21.44 3.13 -12.99
CA GLY A 186 22.72 3.28 -12.31
C GLY A 186 22.82 4.53 -11.43
N SER A 187 21.80 5.39 -11.37
CA SER A 187 21.73 6.47 -10.38
C SER A 187 21.48 5.91 -8.98
N TYR A 188 22.11 6.50 -7.96
CA TYR A 188 21.89 6.11 -6.56
C TYR A 188 20.45 6.38 -6.12
N ILE A 189 19.91 5.46 -5.33
CA ILE A 189 18.57 5.61 -4.73
C ILE A 189 18.57 6.74 -3.71
N TYR A 190 19.64 6.83 -2.93
CA TYR A 190 19.89 7.95 -2.02
C TYR A 190 20.70 9.03 -2.74
N THR A 191 20.21 10.27 -2.71
CA THR A 191 20.74 11.37 -3.53
C THR A 191 22.17 11.77 -3.20
N ASP A 192 22.67 11.47 -2.00
CA ASP A 192 24.05 11.80 -1.61
C ASP A 192 25.08 10.77 -2.13
N GLY A 193 24.66 9.80 -2.94
CA GLY A 193 25.57 8.90 -3.66
C GLY A 193 26.05 7.68 -2.86
N MET A 194 25.31 7.30 -1.82
CA MET A 194 25.59 6.11 -1.00
C MET A 194 24.54 5.01 -1.21
N GLY A 195 24.92 3.76 -0.91
CA GLY A 195 24.05 2.60 -1.04
C GLY A 195 24.03 1.99 -2.45
N VAL A 196 22.87 1.47 -2.85
CA VAL A 196 22.66 0.83 -4.17
C VAL A 196 22.00 1.78 -5.16
N THR A 197 22.00 1.37 -6.43
CA THR A 197 21.53 2.16 -7.56
C THR A 197 20.29 1.55 -8.20
N TYR A 198 19.50 2.36 -8.89
CA TYR A 198 18.36 1.86 -9.64
C TYR A 198 18.81 1.00 -10.83
N PRO A 199 18.21 -0.18 -11.05
CA PRO A 199 18.59 -1.07 -12.17
C PRO A 199 18.06 -0.58 -13.53
N LYS A 200 17.06 0.30 -13.53
CA LYS A 200 16.43 0.90 -14.71
C LYS A 200 16.31 2.41 -14.50
N THR A 201 16.03 3.13 -15.59
CA THR A 201 15.58 4.52 -15.52
C THR A 201 14.31 4.60 -14.69
N VAL A 202 14.25 5.60 -13.80
CA VAL A 202 13.13 5.83 -12.91
C VAL A 202 12.57 7.24 -13.07
N HIS A 203 11.26 7.36 -12.94
CA HIS A 203 10.53 8.60 -12.87
C HIS A 203 10.15 8.88 -11.42
N HIS A 204 10.38 10.11 -10.99
CA HIS A 204 10.01 10.65 -9.69
C HIS A 204 8.86 11.63 -9.90
N LEU A 205 7.69 11.24 -9.41
CA LEU A 205 6.49 12.07 -9.39
C LEU A 205 6.37 12.73 -8.03
N TYR A 206 6.12 14.04 -8.01
CA TYR A 206 5.91 14.77 -6.76
C TYR A 206 4.98 15.95 -6.97
N GLY A 207 4.16 16.21 -5.94
CA GLY A 207 3.30 17.39 -5.89
C GLY A 207 4.05 18.67 -5.52
N SER A 208 3.34 19.80 -5.57
CA SER A 208 3.86 21.12 -5.15
C SER A 208 4.19 21.18 -3.65
N TYR A 209 3.51 20.37 -2.84
CA TYR A 209 3.71 20.27 -1.41
C TYR A 209 4.04 18.83 -1.03
N SER A 210 4.93 18.63 -0.05
CA SER A 210 5.30 17.29 0.44
C SER A 210 4.10 16.46 0.91
N ALA A 211 3.02 17.11 1.34
CA ALA A 211 1.77 16.46 1.75
C ALA A 211 0.95 15.86 0.60
N GLU A 212 1.19 16.27 -0.65
CA GLU A 212 0.50 15.72 -1.84
C GLU A 212 1.09 14.36 -2.26
N GLY A 213 2.24 13.99 -1.70
CA GLY A 213 2.88 12.70 -1.89
C GLY A 213 3.97 12.69 -2.95
N ASN A 214 4.67 11.56 -3.02
CA ASN A 214 5.70 11.26 -4.01
C ASN A 214 5.56 9.81 -4.47
N VAL A 215 5.90 9.55 -5.73
CA VAL A 215 5.95 8.20 -6.28
C VAL A 215 7.25 8.06 -7.08
N THR A 216 7.99 6.98 -6.84
CA THR A 216 9.13 6.61 -7.69
C THR A 216 8.81 5.31 -8.41
N TYR A 217 8.92 5.29 -9.73
CA TYR A 217 8.60 4.10 -10.52
C TYR A 217 9.49 3.98 -11.76
N SER A 218 9.58 2.78 -12.35
CA SER A 218 10.14 2.56 -13.68
C SER A 218 9.11 1.95 -14.62
N SER A 219 9.14 2.35 -15.89
CA SER A 219 8.31 1.72 -16.93
C SER A 219 8.93 0.41 -17.40
N ASN A 220 8.10 -0.61 -17.63
CA ASN A 220 8.53 -1.88 -18.21
C ASN A 220 8.26 -1.97 -19.73
N GLY A 221 7.54 -1.01 -20.30
CA GLY A 221 7.23 -0.95 -21.74
C GLY A 221 6.21 -1.98 -22.24
N ASP A 222 5.67 -2.82 -21.35
CA ASP A 222 4.65 -3.84 -21.64
C ASP A 222 3.27 -3.52 -21.04
N GLY A 223 3.09 -2.28 -20.58
CA GLY A 223 1.89 -1.84 -19.85
C GLY A 223 1.95 -2.07 -18.34
N THR A 224 3.07 -2.60 -17.83
CA THR A 224 3.35 -2.67 -16.40
C THR A 224 4.39 -1.62 -15.98
N VAL A 225 4.40 -1.30 -14.69
CA VAL A 225 5.41 -0.46 -14.05
C VAL A 225 5.91 -1.12 -12.79
N THR A 226 7.15 -0.81 -12.40
CA THR A 226 7.72 -1.21 -11.12
C THR A 226 7.77 0.00 -10.20
N ILE A 227 7.04 -0.03 -9.08
CA ILE A 227 6.94 1.04 -8.08
C ILE A 227 7.94 0.76 -6.95
N TYR A 228 8.73 1.76 -6.59
CA TYR A 228 9.72 1.67 -5.52
C TYR A 228 9.20 2.36 -4.25
N PRO A 229 9.24 1.72 -3.08
CA PRO A 229 8.81 2.30 -1.80
C PRO A 229 9.87 3.27 -1.23
N VAL A 230 10.23 4.29 -2.01
CA VAL A 230 11.22 5.30 -1.61
C VAL A 230 10.60 6.25 -0.58
N PRO A 231 11.23 6.43 0.60
CA PRO A 231 10.68 7.31 1.62
C PRO A 231 10.64 8.77 1.15
N SER A 232 9.56 9.48 1.45
CA SER A 232 9.46 10.93 1.18
C SER A 232 10.44 11.75 2.02
N HIS A 233 10.82 11.23 3.19
CA HIS A 233 11.79 11.83 4.11
C HIS A 233 12.70 10.76 4.72
N TRP A 234 14.00 11.02 4.69
CA TRP A 234 15.03 10.18 5.30
C TRP A 234 15.18 10.58 6.78
N GLN A 235 14.47 9.89 7.68
CA GLN A 235 14.38 10.21 9.11
C GLN A 235 15.50 9.60 9.97
N GLN A 236 16.44 8.89 9.33
CA GLN A 236 17.54 8.22 9.98
C GLN A 236 18.50 9.23 10.59
N SER A 237 19.22 8.83 11.62
CA SER A 237 20.22 9.71 12.24
C SER A 237 21.30 10.07 11.20
N PRO A 238 21.97 11.23 11.36
CA PRO A 238 23.08 11.58 10.48
C PRO A 238 24.17 10.50 10.41
N ASP A 239 24.43 9.79 11.51
CA ASP A 239 25.43 8.73 11.54
C ASP A 239 25.02 7.51 10.69
N GLU A 240 23.73 7.16 10.69
CA GLU A 240 23.17 6.09 9.85
C GLU A 240 23.15 6.49 8.37
N LEU A 241 22.74 7.74 8.07
CA LEU A 241 22.73 8.27 6.70
C LEU A 241 24.13 8.39 6.09
N ASN A 242 25.16 8.57 6.92
CA ASN A 242 26.56 8.59 6.49
C ASN A 242 27.24 7.20 6.54
N SER A 243 26.53 6.15 6.97
CA SER A 243 27.06 4.79 7.03
C SER A 243 26.79 4.07 5.72
N GLN A 244 27.87 3.73 4.99
CA GLN A 244 27.77 3.01 3.72
C GLN A 244 27.06 1.66 3.87
N GLU A 245 27.34 0.91 4.94
CA GLU A 245 26.75 -0.40 5.18
C GLU A 245 25.23 -0.29 5.41
N PHE A 246 24.84 0.64 6.29
CA PHE A 246 23.43 0.91 6.57
C PHE A 246 22.70 1.36 5.30
N MET A 247 23.25 2.34 4.58
CA MET A 247 22.63 2.86 3.37
C MET A 247 22.54 1.80 2.28
N THR A 248 23.51 0.90 2.16
CA THR A 248 23.45 -0.24 1.23
C THR A 248 22.31 -1.18 1.60
N GLN A 249 22.18 -1.58 2.86
CA GLN A 249 21.09 -2.46 3.30
C GLN A 249 19.72 -1.79 3.15
N PHE A 250 19.61 -0.52 3.53
CA PHE A 250 18.38 0.26 3.45
C PHE A 250 17.89 0.40 2.01
N THR A 251 18.76 0.85 1.12
CA THR A 251 18.42 1.06 -0.29
C THR A 251 18.23 -0.26 -1.04
N GLN A 252 18.93 -1.33 -0.65
CA GLN A 252 18.64 -2.68 -1.16
C GLN A 252 17.23 -3.12 -0.75
N GLY A 253 16.79 -2.84 0.48
CA GLY A 253 15.42 -3.08 0.92
C GLY A 253 14.37 -2.40 0.04
N ILE A 254 14.64 -1.19 -0.47
CA ILE A 254 13.74 -0.50 -1.41
C ILE A 254 13.63 -1.27 -2.74
N LEU A 255 14.73 -1.83 -3.24
CA LEU A 255 14.71 -2.64 -4.46
C LEU A 255 13.98 -3.96 -4.26
N ASP A 256 14.22 -4.63 -3.13
CA ASP A 256 13.65 -5.95 -2.84
C ASP A 256 12.12 -5.90 -2.64
N HIS A 257 11.62 -4.77 -2.14
CA HIS A 257 10.19 -4.53 -1.95
C HIS A 257 9.56 -3.73 -3.09
N ALA A 258 10.26 -3.55 -4.21
CA ALA A 258 9.68 -2.90 -5.37
C ALA A 258 8.58 -3.79 -5.97
N GLU A 259 7.40 -3.21 -6.20
CA GLU A 259 6.24 -3.94 -6.68
C GLU A 259 6.02 -3.70 -8.17
N THR A 260 5.86 -4.77 -8.95
CA THR A 260 5.48 -4.66 -10.36
C THR A 260 3.97 -4.79 -10.51
N VAL A 261 3.34 -3.76 -11.05
CA VAL A 261 1.89 -3.66 -11.20
C VAL A 261 1.50 -3.45 -12.65
N THR A 262 0.37 -4.05 -13.06
CA THR A 262 -0.26 -3.72 -14.34
C THR A 262 -1.11 -2.47 -14.15
N LEU A 263 -0.81 -1.40 -14.88
CA LEU A 263 -1.54 -0.16 -14.72
C LEU A 263 -2.95 -0.27 -15.32
N PRO A 264 -4.01 0.00 -14.54
CA PRO A 264 -5.32 0.19 -15.11
C PRO A 264 -5.34 1.45 -15.98
N ASP A 265 -6.29 1.54 -16.92
CA ASP A 265 -6.46 2.74 -17.75
C ASP A 265 -6.87 3.98 -16.93
N GLY A 266 -7.41 3.76 -15.72
CA GLY A 266 -7.87 4.81 -14.81
C GLY A 266 -9.22 5.42 -15.22
N ASP A 267 -9.79 6.24 -14.33
CA ASP A 267 -10.95 7.07 -14.67
C ASP A 267 -10.51 8.20 -15.62
N PRO A 268 -11.05 8.32 -16.85
CA PRO A 268 -10.57 9.27 -17.83
C PRO A 268 -10.67 10.74 -17.38
N ASP A 269 -11.65 11.09 -16.57
CA ASP A 269 -11.82 12.46 -16.08
C ASP A 269 -10.75 12.80 -15.03
N THR A 270 -10.46 11.86 -14.13
CA THR A 270 -9.34 11.96 -13.18
C THR A 270 -8.00 12.10 -13.90
N ILE A 271 -7.74 11.25 -14.91
CA ILE A 271 -6.50 11.34 -15.70
C ILE A 271 -6.39 12.69 -16.41
N ARG A 272 -7.48 13.22 -16.99
CA ARG A 272 -7.48 14.57 -17.60
C ARG A 272 -7.15 15.66 -16.59
N GLN A 273 -7.67 15.58 -15.37
CA GLN A 273 -7.41 16.57 -14.33
C GLN A 273 -5.95 16.53 -13.87
N ILE A 274 -5.37 15.35 -13.70
CA ILE A 274 -3.94 15.20 -13.36
C ILE A 274 -3.06 15.69 -14.50
N LEU A 275 -3.38 15.34 -15.75
CA LEU A 275 -2.63 15.80 -16.92
C LEU A 275 -2.65 17.33 -17.05
N ALA A 276 -3.76 17.98 -16.71
CA ALA A 276 -3.91 19.43 -16.80
C ALA A 276 -3.02 20.22 -15.82
N VAL A 277 -2.47 19.56 -14.78
CA VAL A 277 -1.60 20.19 -13.78
C VAL A 277 -0.14 19.77 -13.90
N LEU A 278 0.22 19.00 -14.93
CA LEU A 278 1.61 18.64 -15.24
C LEU A 278 2.44 19.90 -15.57
N GLN A 279 3.64 19.97 -15.02
CA GLN A 279 4.65 21.00 -15.34
C GLN A 279 5.75 20.48 -16.27
#